data_AF-A0ABD6DC20-F1
#
_entry.id   AF-A0ABD6DC20-F1
#
_cell.length_a   1.000
_cell.length_b   1.000
_cell.length_c   1.000
_cell.angle_alpha   90.00
_cell.angle_beta   90.00
_cell.angle_gamma   90.00
#
_symmetry.space_group_name_H-M   'P 1'
#
loop_
_entity.id
_entity.type
_entity.pdbx_description
1 polymer ?
#
loop_
_entity_poly.entity_id
_entity_poly.type
_entity_poly.pdbx_seq_one_letter_code
_entity_poly.pdbx_strand_id
1 'polypeptide(L)' 'MTNLVYDGPEGVEEFSTTQHNVKSIEYNKQIQHWQIEFANENREQSERDLMQIPVHRVYEVSMVTDDLAEGNIAFLTEEN' A
#
# COMPACT_ATOMS: atom_id res chain seq x y z
N MET A 1 -6.98 4.33 4.04
CA MET A 1 -6.96 3.04 3.31
C MET A 1 -5.90 3.10 2.23
N THR A 2 -5.01 2.12 2.16
CA THR A 2 -4.04 1.91 1.08
C THR A 2 -4.35 0.60 0.35
N ASN A 3 -4.37 0.63 -0.98
CA ASN A 3 -4.46 -0.52 -1.88
C ASN A 3 -3.22 -0.58 -2.78
N LEU A 4 -2.70 -1.77 -3.06
CA LEU A 4 -1.50 -1.98 -3.86
C LEU A 4 -1.72 -3.14 -4.83
N VAL A 5 -1.56 -2.85 -6.12
CA VAL A 5 -1.67 -3.82 -7.22
C VAL A 5 -0.30 -4.06 -7.82
N TYR A 6 0.10 -5.32 -7.96
CA TYR A 6 1.45 -5.69 -8.41
C TYR A 6 1.49 -6.98 -9.22
N ASP A 7 2.59 -7.19 -9.94
CA ASP A 7 2.88 -8.41 -10.69
C ASP A 7 3.43 -9.49 -9.76
N GLY A 8 2.63 -10.52 -9.47
CA GLY A 8 2.93 -11.66 -8.60
C GLY A 8 3.34 -12.93 -9.34
N PRO A 9 3.69 -14.02 -8.62
CA PRO A 9 4.02 -15.31 -9.25
C PRO A 9 2.82 -15.97 -9.96
N GLU A 10 1.59 -15.67 -9.52
CA GLU A 10 0.36 -16.24 -10.10
C GLU A 10 -0.34 -15.27 -11.08
N GLY A 11 0.23 -14.08 -11.30
CA GLY A 11 -0.34 -13.01 -12.11
C GLY A 11 -0.50 -11.71 -11.32
N VAL A 12 -1.41 -10.84 -11.76
CA VAL A 12 -1.66 -9.57 -11.07
C VAL A 12 -2.36 -9.84 -9.73
N GLU A 13 -1.74 -9.38 -8.64
CA GLU A 13 -2.21 -9.53 -7.27
C GLU A 13 -2.55 -8.17 -6.65
N GLU A 14 -3.43 -8.17 -5.64
CA GLU A 14 -3.88 -6.98 -4.93
C GLU A 14 -3.86 -7.18 -3.41
N PHE A 15 -3.24 -6.23 -2.69
CA PHE A 15 -3.34 -6.13 -1.24
C PHE A 15 -3.94 -4.80 -0.81
N SER A 16 -4.83 -4.87 0.17
CA SER A 16 -5.46 -3.68 0.75
C SER A 16 -5.45 -3.72 2.25
N THR A 17 -5.16 -2.57 2.87
CA THR A 17 -5.31 -2.34 4.33
C THR A 17 -6.74 -2.48 4.85
N THR A 18 -7.76 -2.63 3.98
CA THR A 18 -9.12 -3.02 4.41
C THR A 18 -9.28 -4.53 4.58
N GLN A 19 -8.35 -5.34 4.07
CA GLN A 19 -8.37 -6.78 4.27
C GLN A 19 -7.97 -7.11 5.71
N HIS A 20 -8.69 -8.03 6.35
CA HIS A 20 -8.53 -8.33 7.79
C HIS A 20 -7.12 -8.81 8.18
N ASN A 21 -6.35 -9.35 7.23
CA ASN A 21 -5.02 -9.87 7.44
C ASN A 21 -3.91 -8.86 7.12
N VAL A 22 -4.21 -7.65 6.64
CA VAL A 22 -3.20 -6.63 6.29
C VAL A 22 -3.21 -5.51 7.33
N LYS A 23 -2.08 -5.32 8.01
CA LYS A 23 -1.90 -4.28 9.03
C LYS A 23 -1.45 -2.95 8.44
N SER A 24 -0.46 -2.96 7.56
CA SER A 24 0.01 -1.75 6.87
C SER A 24 0.60 -2.06 5.49
N ILE A 25 0.59 -1.06 4.61
CA ILE A 25 1.27 -1.08 3.31
C ILE A 25 2.05 0.23 3.21
N GLU A 26 3.38 0.14 3.21
CA GLU A 26 4.27 1.30 3.32
C GLU A 26 5.41 1.24 2.30
N TYR A 27 5.80 2.40 1.76
CA TYR A 27 6.92 2.47 0.83
C TYR A 27 8.26 2.66 1.56
N ASN A 28 9.16 1.68 1.40
CA ASN A 28 10.52 1.76 1.87
C ASN A 28 11.42 2.42 0.81
N LYS A 29 11.70 3.71 1.03
CA LYS A 29 12.53 4.54 0.16
C LYS A 29 13.99 4.08 0.06
N GLN A 30 14.52 3.39 1.06
CA GLN A 30 15.94 2.99 1.09
C GLN A 30 16.22 1.87 0.10
N ILE A 31 15.31 0.89 0.00
CA ILE A 31 15.45 -0.26 -0.90
C ILE A 31 14.57 -0.15 -2.13
N GLN A 32 13.73 0.89 -2.25
CA GLN A 32 12.75 1.06 -3.33
C GLN A 32 11.73 -0.09 -3.42
N HIS A 33 11.21 -0.53 -2.27
CA HIS A 33 10.19 -1.58 -2.19
C HIS A 33 8.96 -1.08 -1.45
N TRP A 34 7.81 -1.63 -1.79
CA TRP A 34 6.63 -1.61 -0.94
C TRP A 34 6.70 -2.74 0.06
N GLN A 35 6.37 -2.46 1.31
CA GLN A 35 6.38 -3.38 2.42
C GLN A 35 4.95 -3.57 2.91
N ILE A 36 4.51 -4.82 3.01
CA ILE A 36 3.20 -5.20 3.51
C ILE A 36 3.42 -5.90 4.83
N GLU A 37 2.91 -5.30 5.90
CA GLU A 37 2.87 -5.92 7.22
C GLU A 37 1.52 -6.62 7.37
N PHE A 38 1.54 -7.93 7.68
CA PHE A 38 0.33 -8.69 7.95
C PHE A 38 -0.06 -8.59 9.44
N ALA A 39 -1.37 -8.63 9.70
CA ALA A 39 -1.91 -8.70 11.05
C ALA A 39 -1.65 -10.09 11.61
N ASN A 40 -0.61 -10.23 12.44
CA ASN A 40 -0.23 -11.52 13.01
C ASN A 40 -1.25 -11.96 14.08
N GLU A 41 -2.04 -12.99 13.80
CA GLU A 41 -2.99 -13.58 14.76
C GLU A 41 -2.31 -14.55 15.75
N ASN A 42 -1.08 -15.02 15.45
CA ASN A 42 -0.36 -15.98 16.27
C ASN A 42 0.89 -15.37 16.93
N ARG A 43 0.78 -15.12 18.24
CA ARG A 43 1.80 -14.52 19.11
C ARG A 43 3.14 -15.29 19.19
N GLU A 44 3.27 -16.47 18.59
CA GLU A 44 4.45 -17.34 18.75
C GLU A 44 5.48 -17.23 17.62
N GLN A 45 5.19 -16.53 16.51
CA GLN A 45 6.18 -16.19 15.50
C GLN A 45 6.52 -14.70 15.60
N SER A 46 7.67 -14.41 16.24
CA SER A 46 8.23 -13.06 16.39
C SER A 46 8.92 -12.54 15.12
N GLU A 47 8.76 -13.22 14.00
CA GLU A 47 9.08 -12.68 12.68
C GLU A 47 7.84 -11.90 12.23
N ARG A 48 7.98 -10.58 12.08
CA ARG A 48 6.93 -9.79 11.44
C ARG A 48 6.75 -10.38 10.04
N ASP A 49 5.59 -10.97 9.75
CA ASP A 49 5.25 -11.38 8.39
C ASP A 49 5.24 -10.12 7.53
N LEU A 50 6.37 -9.90 6.85
CA LEU A 50 6.65 -8.74 6.02
C LEU A 50 6.90 -9.23 4.61
N MET A 51 5.99 -8.89 3.70
CA MET A 51 6.21 -9.09 2.28
C MET A 51 6.81 -7.83 1.67
N GLN A 52 7.82 -8.00 0.82
CA GLN A 52 8.51 -6.90 0.14
C GLN A 52 8.32 -7.03 -1.37
N ILE A 53 7.83 -5.96 -1.99
CA ILE A 53 7.52 -5.91 -3.42
C ILE A 53 8.35 -4.79 -4.06
N PRO A 54 9.26 -5.10 -5.00
CA PRO A 54 10.03 -4.08 -5.72
C PRO A 54 9.11 -3.10 -6.45
N VAL A 55 9.47 -1.81 -6.47
CA VAL A 55 8.64 -0.76 -7.11
C VAL A 55 8.35 -1.03 -8.59
N HIS A 56 9.28 -1.67 -9.31
CA HIS A 56 9.11 -1.97 -10.73
C HIS A 56 8.09 -3.09 -11.02
N ARG A 57 7.62 -3.81 -9.99
CA ARG A 57 6.53 -4.80 -10.09
C ARG A 57 5.18 -4.21 -9.72
N VAL A 58 5.12 -2.97 -9.23
CA VAL A 58 3.87 -2.34 -8.79
C VAL A 58 3.24 -1.60 -9.96
N TYR A 59 1.96 -1.91 -10.21
CA TYR A 59 1.16 -1.26 -11.25
C TYR A 59 0.41 -0.05 -10.73
N GLU A 60 -0.18 -0.17 -9.54
CA GLU A 60 -1.00 0.89 -8.95
C GLU A 60 -0.87 0.91 -7.44
N VAL A 61 -0.88 2.10 -6.86
CA VAL A 61 -1.08 2.30 -5.43
C VAL A 61 -2.13 3.38 -5.23
N SER A 62 -3.20 3.02 -4.52
CA SER A 62 -4.32 3.92 -4.21
C SER A 62 -4.34 4.20 -2.71
N MET A 63 -4.20 5.47 -2.32
CA MET A 63 -4.21 5.92 -0.92
C MET A 63 -5.37 6.86 -0.69
N VAL A 64 -6.35 6.39 0.09
CA VAL A 64 -7.39 7.24 0.68
C VAL A 64 -6.87 7.65 2.06
N THR A 65 -6.31 8.85 2.17
CA THR A 65 -6.17 9.50 3.47
C THR A 65 -7.53 10.06 3.86
N ASP A 66 -7.88 10.00 5.14
CA ASP A 66 -9.13 10.57 5.69
C ASP A 66 -9.09 12.12 5.68
N ASP A 67 -8.33 12.75 4.77
CA ASP A 67 -8.25 14.20 4.54
C ASP A 67 -9.52 14.75 3.84
N LEU A 68 -10.62 14.02 3.90
CA LEU A 68 -11.97 14.55 3.68
C LEU A 68 -12.54 15.20 4.95
N ALA A 69 -11.68 15.68 5.86
CA ALA A 69 -12.05 16.67 6.86
C ALA A 69 -12.06 18.10 6.31
N GLU A 70 -11.26 18.46 5.29
CA GLU A 70 -11.32 19.80 4.70
C GLU A 70 -11.04 19.79 3.20
N GLY A 71 -12.09 20.08 2.43
CA GLY A 71 -12.00 20.22 0.98
C GLY A 71 -10.97 21.27 0.58
N ASN A 72 -10.03 20.85 -0.26
CA ASN A 72 -9.30 21.75 -1.15
C ASN A 72 -9.09 21.01 -2.47
N ILE A 73 -10.10 21.11 -3.34
CA ILE A 73 -9.90 20.81 -4.76
C ILE A 73 -9.10 21.99 -5.32
N ALA A 74 -7.77 21.84 -5.39
CA ALA A 74 -6.94 22.77 -6.13
C ALA A 74 -7.18 22.55 -7.63
N PHE A 75 -8.16 23.26 -8.20
CA PHE A 75 -8.27 23.41 -9.65
C PHE A 75 -7.11 24.31 -10.10
N LEU A 76 -6.05 23.72 -10.64
CA LEU A 76 -5.12 24.46 -11.50
C LEU A 76 -5.86 24.72 -12.82
N THR A 77 -6.52 25.87 -12.91
CA THR A 77 -6.98 26.39 -14.20
C THR A 77 -5.78 27.14 -14.78
N GLU A 78 -5.19 26.57 -15.83
CA GLU A 78 -4.19 27.26 -16.65
C GLU A 78 -4.96 28.34 -17.45
N GLU A 79 -4.95 29.59 -16.98
CA GLU A 79 -5.34 30.74 -17.81
C GLU A 79 -4.18 31.06 -18.76
N ASN A 80 -4.50 31.05 -20.05
CA ASN A 80 -3.65 31.42 -21.18
C ASN A 80 -4.06 32.81 -21.66
#